data_AF-A0A423XCQ7-F1
#
_entry.id   AF-A0A423XCQ7-F1
#
_cell.length_a   1.000
_cell.length_b   1.000
_cell.length_c   1.000
_cell.angle_alpha   90.00
_cell.angle_beta   90.00
_cell.angle_gamma   90.00
#
_symmetry.space_group_name_H-M   'P 1'
#
loop_
_entity.id
_entity.type
_entity.pdbx_description
1 polymer ?
#
loop_
_entity_poly.entity_id
_entity_poly.type
_entity_poly.pdbx_seq_one_letter_code
_entity_poly.pdbx_strand_id
1 'polypeptide(L)'
;MFRCLPRPGGNASRSLWRPPHAFASSRGIKLAAMVQVPNNNNNRGQLKFSQEGWQRIQGLFAHNIGVYSELRPARRLDFGSINVRVGPRHTIQRFDMDCFTSIGRAYTEAVCRRYVAANGQPLWWSTKLVAQAKPVVRNKGSSRMNVAFRQALRDAGYDVEGRRKKVPDGQQAQVQAQAQGKVKRGGADEPWRKTIAQLYGSVEISAHDVASLHKMPFKNMQNYFAKVVRGLEEDLGRTADGSRAAPGEAQSGGGAPNRSNPRGGQNKQKTPGRQPDQSQRPRPPPSNARKADAPGGKPQTAGGMRRLDLGRPAQKQ
;
A
#
# COMPACT_ATOMS: atom_id res chain seq x y z
N MET A 1 -29.14 34.40 19.34
CA MET A 1 -28.11 34.55 18.28
C MET A 1 -26.85 33.81 18.72
N PHE A 2 -26.61 32.61 18.21
CA PHE A 2 -25.38 31.85 18.51
C PHE A 2 -24.36 32.08 17.39
N ARG A 3 -23.27 32.79 17.69
CA ARG A 3 -22.13 32.95 16.78
C ARG A 3 -21.21 31.74 16.93
N CYS A 4 -21.19 30.87 15.93
CA CYS A 4 -20.18 29.82 15.81
C CYS A 4 -18.86 30.43 15.35
N LEU A 5 -17.85 30.46 16.23
CA LEU A 5 -16.46 30.76 15.86
C LEU A 5 -15.80 29.51 15.25
N PRO A 6 -15.03 29.63 14.16
CA PRO A 6 -14.27 28.51 13.61
C PRO A 6 -13.08 28.17 14.51
N ARG A 7 -12.96 26.89 14.85
CA ARG A 7 -11.88 26.31 15.66
C ARG A 7 -10.60 26.19 14.83
N PRO A 8 -9.45 26.78 15.22
CA PRO A 8 -8.18 26.58 14.54
C PRO A 8 -7.57 25.25 15.01
N GLY A 9 -7.43 24.28 14.12
CA GLY A 9 -6.84 22.98 14.51
C GLY A 9 -6.93 21.86 13.47
N GLY A 10 -7.06 22.20 12.18
CA GLY A 10 -7.08 21.21 11.11
C GLY A 10 -5.67 20.93 10.58
N ASN A 11 -4.94 19.99 11.18
CA ASN A 11 -3.75 19.39 10.57
C ASN A 11 -4.18 18.52 9.38
N ALA A 12 -4.43 19.18 8.26
CA ALA A 12 -4.44 18.56 6.95
C ALA A 12 -2.98 18.37 6.52
N SER A 13 -2.40 17.22 6.83
CA SER A 13 -1.27 16.68 6.07
C SER A 13 -1.80 16.23 4.69
N ARG A 14 -2.30 17.21 3.92
CA ARG A 14 -2.31 17.17 2.47
C ARG A 14 -0.98 17.79 2.08
N SER A 15 -0.18 17.06 1.32
CA SER A 15 0.85 17.65 0.49
C SER A 15 0.18 18.71 -0.41
N LEU A 16 0.26 19.97 0.01
CA LEU A 16 -0.18 21.15 -0.71
C LEU A 16 0.79 21.40 -1.87
N TRP A 17 0.70 20.56 -2.89
CA TRP A 17 1.11 20.90 -4.25
C TRP A 17 -0.06 20.56 -5.17
N ARG A 18 -1.15 21.33 -5.03
CA ARG A 18 -1.95 21.66 -6.20
C ARG A 18 -1.25 22.84 -6.86
N PRO A 19 -0.92 22.78 -8.17
CA PRO A 19 -0.44 23.97 -8.86
C PRO A 19 -1.53 25.05 -8.77
N PRO A 20 -1.16 26.33 -8.63
CA PRO A 20 -2.14 27.41 -8.61
C PRO A 20 -2.87 27.42 -9.95
N HIS A 21 -4.19 27.30 -9.91
CA HIS A 21 -5.00 27.68 -11.06
C HIS A 21 -4.95 29.20 -11.17
N ALA A 22 -3.98 29.69 -11.94
CA ALA A 22 -4.00 31.05 -12.45
C ALA A 22 -5.08 31.12 -13.54
N PHE A 23 -6.17 31.83 -13.23
CA PHE A 23 -6.98 32.45 -14.27
C PHE A 23 -6.20 33.66 -14.78
N ALA A 24 -5.53 33.55 -15.92
CA ALA A 24 -5.35 34.60 -16.92
C ALA A 24 -4.31 34.18 -17.98
N SER A 25 -4.73 34.27 -19.24
CA SER A 25 -3.93 34.54 -20.44
C SER A 25 -2.77 33.60 -20.82
N SER A 26 -3.05 32.80 -21.84
CA SER A 26 -2.16 32.31 -22.90
C SER A 26 -0.69 32.77 -22.90
N ARG A 27 0.22 31.84 -22.55
CA ARG A 27 1.46 31.51 -23.27
C ARG A 27 1.90 30.09 -22.88
N GLY A 28 1.74 29.17 -23.81
CA GLY A 28 1.82 27.72 -23.57
C GLY A 28 3.23 27.23 -23.28
N ILE A 29 3.45 26.78 -22.04
CA ILE A 29 4.45 25.75 -21.77
C ILE A 29 3.84 24.45 -22.28
N LYS A 30 4.25 24.03 -23.50
CA LYS A 30 3.99 22.67 -23.98
C LYS A 30 4.79 21.73 -23.08
N LEU A 31 4.18 21.23 -22.01
CA LEU A 31 4.67 20.02 -21.35
C LEU A 31 4.72 18.96 -22.45
N ALA A 32 5.93 18.63 -22.88
CA ALA A 32 6.19 17.62 -23.89
C ALA A 32 5.31 16.42 -23.57
N ALA A 33 4.50 16.03 -24.55
CA ALA A 33 3.48 15.02 -24.43
C ALA A 33 4.05 13.85 -23.62
N MET A 34 3.45 13.59 -22.45
CA MET A 34 3.61 12.32 -21.77
C MET A 34 3.31 11.26 -22.84
N VAL A 35 4.35 10.60 -23.33
CA VAL A 35 4.22 9.47 -24.25
C VAL A 35 3.29 8.51 -23.56
N GLN A 36 2.05 8.43 -24.05
CA GLN A 36 1.09 7.45 -23.60
C GLN A 36 1.61 6.11 -24.09
N VAL A 37 2.44 5.47 -23.27
CA VAL A 37 2.83 4.08 -23.50
C VAL A 37 1.54 3.27 -23.40
N PRO A 38 1.13 2.54 -24.44
CA PRO A 38 -0.11 1.78 -24.43
C PRO A 38 -0.13 0.83 -23.25
N ASN A 39 -1.17 0.97 -22.42
CA ASN A 39 -1.39 0.22 -21.20
C ASN A 39 -1.80 -1.22 -21.57
N ASN A 40 -0.83 -2.07 -21.89
CA ASN A 40 -1.06 -3.46 -22.22
C ASN A 40 -1.26 -4.29 -20.94
N ASN A 41 -2.50 -4.33 -20.47
CA ASN A 41 -2.92 -4.77 -19.15
C ASN A 41 -2.87 -6.30 -18.93
N ASN A 42 -2.33 -7.09 -19.86
CA ASN A 42 -2.39 -8.55 -19.83
C ASN A 42 -1.12 -9.27 -19.37
N ASN A 43 -0.01 -8.55 -19.13
CA ASN A 43 1.17 -9.17 -18.54
C ASN A 43 1.21 -8.91 -17.03
N ARG A 44 0.74 -9.89 -16.25
CA ARG A 44 1.27 -10.15 -14.88
C ARG A 44 2.74 -10.63 -14.93
N GLY A 45 3.47 -10.32 -16.01
CA GLY A 45 4.88 -10.58 -16.19
C GLY A 45 5.68 -9.55 -15.43
N GLN A 46 6.75 -10.01 -14.78
CA GLN A 46 7.70 -9.22 -14.00
C GLN A 46 7.84 -7.77 -14.51
N LEU A 47 7.65 -6.80 -13.61
CA LEU A 47 7.98 -5.40 -13.87
C LEU A 47 9.43 -5.33 -14.35
N LYS A 48 9.64 -5.15 -15.66
CA LYS A 48 10.97 -4.94 -16.22
C LYS A 48 11.33 -3.48 -15.98
N PHE A 49 12.21 -3.25 -15.01
CA PHE A 49 12.75 -1.92 -14.76
C PHE A 49 13.65 -1.49 -15.91
N SER A 50 13.69 -0.19 -16.20
CA SER A 50 14.76 0.36 -17.01
C SER A 50 16.09 0.23 -16.25
N GLN A 51 17.22 0.24 -16.95
CA GLN A 51 18.54 0.17 -16.29
C GLN A 51 18.72 1.32 -15.30
N GLU A 52 18.37 2.54 -15.71
CA GLU A 52 18.37 3.72 -14.84
C GLU A 52 17.41 3.56 -13.66
N GLY A 53 16.18 3.09 -13.90
CA GLY A 53 15.19 2.85 -12.86
C GLY A 53 15.67 1.84 -11.82
N TRP A 54 16.35 0.78 -12.26
CA TRP A 54 16.95 -0.21 -11.37
C TRP A 54 18.09 0.37 -10.52
N GLN A 55 18.97 1.18 -11.10
CA GLN A 55 20.02 1.89 -10.33
C GLN A 55 19.42 2.80 -9.25
N ARG A 56 18.32 3.51 -9.57
CA ARG A 56 17.60 4.34 -8.59
C ARG A 56 16.97 3.49 -7.48
N ILE A 57 16.38 2.35 -7.81
CA ILE A 57 15.85 1.38 -6.83
C ILE A 57 16.97 0.85 -5.93
N GLN A 58 18.15 0.55 -6.47
CA GLN A 58 19.32 0.15 -5.67
C GLN A 58 19.74 1.25 -4.68
N GLY A 59 19.68 2.52 -5.09
CA GLY A 59 19.87 3.65 -4.18
C GLY A 59 18.84 3.67 -3.04
N LEU A 60 17.57 3.38 -3.33
CA LEU A 60 16.52 3.27 -2.32
C LEU A 60 16.72 2.07 -1.37
N PHE A 61 17.27 0.95 -1.87
CA PHE A 61 17.62 -0.19 -1.02
C PHE A 61 18.68 0.16 0.03
N ALA A 62 19.63 1.04 -0.28
CA ALA A 62 20.61 1.53 0.69
C ALA A 62 19.95 2.28 1.87
N HIS A 63 18.76 2.84 1.66
CA HIS A 63 17.94 3.48 2.69
C HIS A 63 16.92 2.53 3.34
N ASN A 64 17.04 1.21 3.12
CA ASN A 64 16.08 0.20 3.58
C ASN A 64 14.66 0.38 2.99
N ILE A 65 14.55 0.91 1.77
CA ILE A 65 13.28 1.10 1.06
C ILE A 65 13.18 0.07 -0.06
N GLY A 66 12.37 -0.98 0.16
CA GLY A 66 12.09 -2.07 -0.76
C GLY A 66 11.11 -1.77 -1.89
N VAL A 67 10.87 -2.77 -2.73
CA VAL A 67 9.89 -2.71 -3.82
C VAL A 67 8.52 -3.22 -3.36
N TYR A 68 7.46 -2.78 -4.04
CA TYR A 68 6.06 -3.14 -3.73
C TYR A 68 5.79 -4.65 -3.67
N SER A 69 6.52 -5.47 -4.44
CA SER A 69 6.35 -6.92 -4.46
C SER A 69 6.73 -7.59 -3.14
N GLU A 70 7.42 -6.90 -2.24
CA GLU A 70 7.79 -7.41 -0.93
C GLU A 70 6.67 -7.35 0.09
N LEU A 71 5.59 -6.59 -0.18
CA LEU A 71 4.39 -6.61 0.65
C LEU A 71 3.75 -8.01 0.60
N ARG A 72 3.68 -8.68 1.75
CA ARG A 72 3.05 -10.01 1.89
C ARG A 72 1.68 -9.85 2.53
N PRO A 73 0.70 -10.70 2.20
CA PRO A 73 -0.56 -10.75 2.95
C PRO A 73 -0.27 -10.97 4.44
N ALA A 74 -0.87 -10.15 5.29
CA ALA A 74 -0.71 -10.26 6.73
C ALA A 74 -1.51 -11.45 7.24
N ARG A 75 -0.86 -12.32 8.02
CA ARG A 75 -1.48 -13.57 8.46
C ARG A 75 -2.68 -13.27 9.35
N ARG A 76 -3.84 -13.84 9.01
CA ARG A 76 -5.07 -13.79 9.83
C ARG A 76 -5.62 -12.37 10.07
N LEU A 77 -5.20 -11.37 9.28
CA LEU A 77 -5.73 -10.00 9.36
C LEU A 77 -6.76 -9.69 8.27
N ASP A 78 -6.93 -10.55 7.28
CA ASP A 78 -7.95 -10.38 6.25
C ASP A 78 -9.35 -10.56 6.83
N PHE A 79 -10.28 -9.67 6.48
CA PHE A 79 -11.66 -9.72 6.96
C PHE A 79 -12.65 -9.39 5.86
N GLY A 80 -13.39 -10.42 5.42
CA GLY A 80 -14.34 -10.29 4.33
C GLY A 80 -13.68 -9.80 3.05
N SER A 81 -14.00 -8.57 2.63
CA SER A 81 -13.44 -7.95 1.43
C SER A 81 -12.24 -7.03 1.68
N ILE A 82 -11.78 -6.94 2.93
CA ILE A 82 -10.63 -6.11 3.33
C ILE A 82 -9.40 -7.01 3.44
N ASN A 83 -8.42 -6.74 2.59
CA ASN A 83 -7.12 -7.40 2.58
C ASN A 83 -6.08 -6.49 3.22
N VAL A 84 -5.21 -7.07 4.04
CA VAL A 84 -4.09 -6.34 4.67
C VAL A 84 -2.78 -6.95 4.18
N ARG A 85 -1.88 -6.11 3.67
CA ARG A 85 -0.53 -6.51 3.26
C ARG A 85 0.49 -5.72 4.05
N VAL A 86 1.55 -6.41 4.46
CA VAL A 86 2.60 -5.88 5.34
C VAL A 86 3.97 -6.16 4.73
N GLY A 87 4.85 -5.18 4.83
CA GLY A 87 6.26 -5.26 4.45
C GLY A 87 7.14 -4.97 5.66
N PRO A 88 8.14 -5.81 5.95
CA PRO A 88 9.03 -5.65 7.11
C PRO A 88 9.96 -4.43 7.01
N ARG A 89 10.05 -3.83 5.83
CA ARG A 89 10.72 -2.57 5.54
C ARG A 89 9.78 -1.66 4.76
N HIS A 90 10.16 -0.40 4.63
CA HIS A 90 9.44 0.55 3.82
C HIS A 90 9.38 0.10 2.36
N THR A 91 8.25 0.25 1.67
CA THR A 91 8.10 -0.16 0.27
C THR A 91 7.56 0.98 -0.58
N ILE A 92 8.11 1.12 -1.79
CA ILE A 92 7.57 2.02 -2.82
C ILE A 92 6.12 1.61 -3.14
N GLN A 93 5.23 2.59 -3.23
CA GLN A 93 3.82 2.36 -3.55
C GLN A 93 3.66 1.89 -4.99
N ARG A 94 2.68 1.02 -5.23
CA ARG A 94 2.45 0.38 -6.54
C ARG A 94 2.42 1.36 -7.72
N PHE A 95 1.76 2.52 -7.57
CA PHE A 95 1.62 3.48 -8.67
C PHE A 95 2.90 4.25 -8.97
N ASP A 96 3.82 4.35 -8.00
CA ASP A 96 5.12 4.99 -8.23
C ASP A 96 6.11 4.03 -8.89
N MET A 97 5.85 2.71 -8.86
CA MET A 97 6.70 1.72 -9.53
C MET A 97 6.81 1.99 -11.04
N ASP A 98 5.75 2.53 -11.65
CA ASP A 98 5.72 2.87 -13.08
C ASP A 98 6.70 4.00 -13.45
N CYS A 99 7.15 4.80 -12.47
CA CYS A 99 8.22 5.78 -12.67
C CYS A 99 9.58 5.12 -12.93
N PHE A 100 9.76 3.85 -12.55
CA PHE A 100 11.04 3.12 -12.66
C PHE A 100 11.08 2.14 -13.83
N THR A 101 9.95 1.92 -14.52
CA THR A 101 9.87 1.00 -15.66
C THR A 101 10.20 1.66 -17.01
N SER A 102 10.06 2.98 -17.12
CA SER A 102 10.35 3.72 -18.34
C SER A 102 11.70 4.45 -18.25
N ILE A 103 12.40 4.57 -19.37
CA ILE A 103 13.63 5.38 -19.48
C ILE A 103 13.26 6.87 -19.51
N GLY A 104 14.06 7.74 -18.86
CA GLY A 104 13.96 9.20 -19.04
C GLY A 104 12.74 9.89 -18.44
N ARG A 105 12.04 9.30 -17.46
CA ARG A 105 10.95 10.00 -16.76
C ARG A 105 11.51 11.08 -15.84
N ALA A 106 11.23 12.33 -16.14
CA ALA A 106 11.64 13.49 -15.34
C ALA A 106 11.23 13.41 -13.86
N TYR A 107 10.18 12.62 -13.54
CA TYR A 107 9.65 12.50 -12.18
C TYR A 107 10.35 11.46 -11.30
N THR A 108 11.17 10.56 -11.86
CA THR A 108 11.76 9.44 -11.10
C THR A 108 12.65 9.92 -9.97
N GLU A 109 13.46 10.95 -10.21
CA GLU A 109 14.32 11.54 -9.18
C GLU A 109 13.50 12.20 -8.06
N ALA A 110 12.45 12.94 -8.41
CA ALA A 110 11.57 13.57 -7.43
C ALA A 110 10.88 12.53 -6.54
N VAL A 111 10.45 11.40 -7.12
CA VAL A 111 9.89 10.26 -6.39
C VAL A 111 10.92 9.66 -5.42
N CYS A 112 12.17 9.45 -5.86
CA CYS A 112 13.25 8.96 -4.99
C CYS A 112 13.48 9.89 -3.80
N ARG A 113 13.65 11.20 -4.05
CA ARG A 113 13.87 12.19 -2.99
C ARG A 113 12.74 12.21 -1.98
N ARG A 114 11.49 12.08 -2.43
CA ARG A 114 10.30 12.00 -1.54
C ARG A 114 10.38 10.79 -0.62
N TYR A 115 10.72 9.61 -1.15
CA TYR A 115 10.82 8.39 -0.35
C TYR A 115 11.98 8.42 0.65
N VAL A 116 13.13 8.99 0.26
CA VAL A 116 14.26 9.20 1.18
C VAL A 116 13.87 10.17 2.30
N ALA A 117 13.21 11.27 1.98
CA ALA A 117 12.74 12.24 2.98
C ALA A 117 11.70 11.64 3.95
N ALA A 118 10.81 10.78 3.45
CA ALA A 118 9.79 10.09 4.26
C ALA A 118 10.36 8.95 5.13
N ASN A 119 11.61 8.54 4.94
CA ASN A 119 12.20 7.39 5.63
C ASN A 119 12.34 7.58 7.16
N GLY A 120 12.27 8.82 7.65
CA GLY A 120 12.25 9.12 9.08
C GLY A 120 10.94 8.75 9.80
N GLN A 121 9.86 8.49 9.04
CA GLN A 121 8.60 7.99 9.59
C GLN A 121 8.66 6.47 9.69
N PRO A 122 8.48 5.86 10.88
CA PRO A 122 8.67 4.42 11.02
C PRO A 122 7.55 3.59 10.37
N LEU A 123 6.31 4.08 10.34
CA LEU A 123 5.19 3.38 9.71
C LEU A 123 4.70 4.11 8.47
N TRP A 124 4.86 3.47 7.32
CA TRP A 124 4.19 3.90 6.08
C TRP A 124 2.92 3.09 5.90
N TRP A 125 1.79 3.75 5.78
CA TRP A 125 0.53 3.03 5.60
C TRP A 125 -0.38 3.71 4.59
N SER A 126 -1.19 2.90 3.92
CA SER A 126 -2.19 3.37 2.97
C SER A 126 -3.46 2.54 3.08
N THR A 127 -4.61 3.20 3.00
CA THR A 127 -5.91 2.53 2.85
C THR A 127 -6.52 2.91 1.50
N LYS A 128 -7.03 1.93 0.77
CA LYS A 128 -7.67 2.17 -0.52
C LYS A 128 -8.88 1.26 -0.73
N LEU A 129 -9.97 1.84 -1.23
CA LEU A 129 -11.08 1.09 -1.79
C LEU A 129 -10.78 0.80 -3.27
N VAL A 130 -10.57 -0.47 -3.63
CA VAL A 130 -10.19 -0.94 -4.98
C VAL A 130 -11.41 -1.28 -5.84
N ALA A 131 -12.60 -1.31 -5.25
CA ALA A 131 -13.84 -1.60 -5.95
C ALA A 131 -14.12 -0.63 -7.12
N GLN A 132 -14.82 -1.13 -8.16
CA GLN A 132 -15.28 -0.34 -9.31
C GLN A 132 -16.45 0.57 -8.91
N ALA A 133 -16.16 1.60 -8.12
CA ALA A 133 -17.14 2.59 -7.68
C ALA A 133 -16.78 3.98 -8.20
N LYS A 134 -17.79 4.88 -8.21
CA LYS A 134 -17.59 6.29 -8.53
C LYS A 134 -16.48 6.87 -7.64
N PRO A 135 -15.59 7.75 -8.16
CA PRO A 135 -14.45 8.28 -7.40
C PRO A 135 -14.81 8.89 -6.04
N VAL A 136 -15.96 9.58 -5.97
CA VAL A 136 -16.46 10.17 -4.71
C VAL A 136 -16.76 9.11 -3.65
N VAL A 137 -17.41 8.02 -4.05
CA VAL A 137 -17.73 6.89 -3.17
C VAL A 137 -16.45 6.20 -2.70
N ARG A 138 -15.52 5.96 -3.62
CA ARG A 138 -14.19 5.41 -3.33
C ARG A 138 -13.44 6.23 -2.28
N ASN A 139 -13.39 7.55 -2.47
CA ASN A 139 -12.70 8.46 -1.56
C ASN A 139 -13.37 8.49 -0.17
N LYS A 140 -14.70 8.45 -0.11
CA LYS A 140 -15.42 8.35 1.17
C LYS A 140 -15.12 7.04 1.90
N GLY A 141 -15.13 5.91 1.19
CA GLY A 141 -14.78 4.60 1.76
C GLY A 141 -13.35 4.54 2.31
N SER A 142 -12.36 4.98 1.52
CA SER A 142 -10.97 5.08 1.99
C SER A 142 -10.84 6.04 3.18
N SER A 143 -11.50 7.20 3.15
CA SER A 143 -11.49 8.16 4.27
C SER A 143 -12.01 7.52 5.55
N ARG A 144 -13.11 6.77 5.48
CA ARG A 144 -13.70 6.06 6.61
C ARG A 144 -12.72 5.05 7.22
N MET A 145 -12.06 4.24 6.37
CA MET A 145 -11.03 3.29 6.82
C MET A 145 -9.84 4.01 7.45
N ASN A 146 -9.36 5.11 6.86
CA ASN A 146 -8.27 5.93 7.42
C ASN A 146 -8.60 6.43 8.83
N VAL A 147 -9.82 6.94 9.06
CA VAL A 147 -10.23 7.44 10.38
C VAL A 147 -10.29 6.30 11.39
N ALA A 148 -10.86 5.16 11.01
CA ALA A 148 -10.94 3.98 11.89
C ALA A 148 -9.54 3.44 12.25
N PHE A 149 -8.64 3.32 11.28
CA PHE A 149 -7.27 2.85 11.50
C PHE A 149 -6.47 3.83 12.38
N ARG A 150 -6.57 5.14 12.14
CA ARG A 150 -5.92 6.16 12.99
C ARG A 150 -6.48 6.18 14.41
N GLN A 151 -7.76 5.88 14.59
CA GLN A 151 -8.32 5.75 15.93
C GLN A 151 -7.76 4.50 16.61
N ALA A 152 -7.72 3.36 15.91
CA ALA A 152 -7.14 2.13 16.46
C ALA A 152 -5.65 2.28 16.84
N LEU A 153 -4.85 2.97 16.04
CA LEU A 153 -3.46 3.30 16.39
C LEU A 153 -3.38 4.14 17.68
N ARG A 154 -4.21 5.18 17.79
CA ARG A 154 -4.26 6.04 18.98
C ARG A 154 -4.72 5.29 20.23
N ASP A 155 -5.73 4.43 20.09
CA ASP A 155 -6.24 3.61 21.19
C ASP A 155 -5.19 2.59 21.67
N ALA A 156 -4.33 2.12 20.76
CA ALA A 156 -3.17 1.28 21.09
C ALA A 156 -1.96 2.07 21.61
N GLY A 157 -2.04 3.41 21.72
CA GLY A 157 -0.98 4.26 22.24
C GLY A 157 0.07 4.71 21.22
N TYR A 158 -0.18 4.54 19.92
CA TYR A 158 0.68 5.04 18.84
C TYR A 158 0.24 6.40 18.32
N ASP A 159 1.17 7.14 17.75
CA ASP A 159 0.87 8.28 16.89
C ASP A 159 0.51 7.82 15.47
N VAL A 160 0.28 8.79 14.57
CA VAL A 160 -0.10 8.51 13.18
C VAL A 160 1.08 7.96 12.36
N GLU A 161 2.31 8.19 12.82
CA GLU A 161 3.56 7.77 12.18
C GLU A 161 4.04 6.40 12.69
N GLY A 162 3.33 5.79 13.65
CA GLY A 162 3.64 4.49 14.21
C GLY A 162 4.63 4.49 15.37
N ARG A 163 4.95 5.64 15.96
CA ARG A 163 5.74 5.73 17.20
C ARG A 163 4.83 5.59 18.40
N ARG A 164 5.27 4.86 19.42
CA ARG A 164 4.53 4.77 20.67
C ARG A 164 4.67 6.08 21.43
N LYS A 165 3.55 6.65 21.86
CA LYS A 165 3.56 7.83 22.72
C LYS A 165 4.14 7.41 24.07
N LYS A 166 5.23 8.06 24.49
CA LYS A 166 5.73 7.92 25.86
C LYS A 166 4.61 8.35 26.80
N VAL A 167 4.11 7.43 27.61
CA VAL A 167 3.22 7.78 28.72
C VAL A 167 4.10 8.57 29.68
N PRO A 168 3.81 9.85 29.96
CA PRO A 168 4.61 10.64 30.89
C PRO A 168 4.71 9.86 32.21
N ASP A 169 5.94 9.74 32.72
CA ASP A 169 6.32 8.79 33.78
C ASP A 169 5.46 8.93 35.06
N GLY A 170 4.79 10.06 35.26
CA GLY A 170 3.83 10.29 36.33
C GLY A 170 2.50 9.50 36.27
N GLN A 171 2.15 8.85 35.15
CA GLN A 171 0.93 8.02 35.04
C GLN A 171 1.20 6.52 34.96
N GLN A 172 2.45 6.09 34.76
CA GLN A 172 2.78 4.65 34.69
C GLN A 172 2.59 3.95 36.04
N ALA A 173 2.83 4.65 37.15
CA ALA A 173 2.58 4.15 38.51
C ALA A 173 1.09 3.89 38.78
N GLN A 174 0.19 4.71 38.23
CA GLN A 174 -1.26 4.57 38.46
C GLN A 174 -1.91 3.50 37.57
N VAL A 175 -1.40 3.31 36.35
CA VAL A 175 -1.88 2.25 35.44
C VAL A 175 -1.40 0.85 35.88
N GLN A 176 -0.22 0.73 36.49
CA GLN A 176 0.19 -0.53 37.12
C GLN A 176 -0.60 -0.84 38.41
N ALA A 177 -0.96 0.18 39.19
CA ALA A 177 -1.77 0.00 40.41
C ALA A 177 -3.25 -0.39 40.12
N GLN A 178 -3.86 0.12 39.04
CA GLN A 178 -5.23 -0.28 38.66
C GLN A 178 -5.31 -1.61 37.88
N ALA A 179 -4.19 -2.13 37.36
CA ALA A 179 -4.14 -3.43 36.70
C ALA A 179 -4.21 -4.62 37.68
N GLN A 180 -4.00 -4.40 38.99
CA GLN A 180 -4.10 -5.45 40.00
C GLN A 180 -5.55 -5.69 40.50
N GLY A 181 -6.50 -4.79 40.22
CA GLY A 181 -7.85 -4.85 40.81
C GLY A 181 -8.96 -5.46 39.94
N LYS A 182 -8.77 -5.61 38.62
CA LYS A 182 -9.81 -6.18 37.74
C LYS A 182 -9.23 -6.64 36.40
N VAL A 183 -8.45 -7.72 36.44
CA VAL A 183 -8.06 -8.45 35.22
C VAL A 183 -9.31 -9.08 34.63
N LYS A 184 -9.95 -8.40 33.69
CA LYS A 184 -10.87 -9.05 32.76
C LYS A 184 -10.07 -10.11 32.00
N ARG A 185 -10.16 -11.36 32.45
CA ARG A 185 -9.76 -12.57 31.73
C ARG A 185 -10.31 -12.47 30.29
N GLY A 186 -9.43 -12.29 29.31
CA GLY A 186 -9.86 -12.16 27.91
C GLY A 186 -8.84 -11.63 26.91
N GLY A 187 -7.68 -11.17 27.38
CA GLY A 187 -6.55 -10.90 26.48
C GLY A 187 -5.27 -10.92 27.30
N ALA A 188 -4.48 -11.97 27.16
CA ALA A 188 -3.09 -11.95 27.60
C ALA A 188 -2.39 -10.87 26.78
N ASP A 189 -2.30 -9.65 27.30
CA ASP A 189 -1.43 -8.64 26.74
C ASP A 189 -0.01 -9.15 26.94
N GLU A 190 0.50 -9.79 25.88
CA GLU A 190 1.83 -10.37 25.81
C GLU A 190 2.87 -9.36 26.36
N PRO A 191 3.77 -9.77 27.28
CA PRO A 191 4.68 -8.85 27.96
C PRO A 191 5.61 -8.12 26.98
N TRP A 192 6.00 -8.78 25.88
CA TRP A 192 6.85 -8.19 24.83
C TRP A 192 6.17 -7.06 24.07
N ARG A 193 4.84 -6.96 24.06
CA ARG A 193 4.15 -5.82 23.41
C ARG A 193 4.45 -4.52 24.12
N LYS A 194 4.77 -4.54 25.41
CA LYS A 194 5.12 -3.35 26.18
C LYS A 194 6.50 -2.78 25.82
N THR A 195 7.39 -3.61 25.28
CA THR A 195 8.74 -3.19 24.87
C THR A 195 8.77 -2.57 23.47
N ILE A 196 7.68 -2.67 22.72
CA ILE A 196 7.56 -2.03 21.39
C ILE A 196 7.60 -0.51 21.58
N ALA A 197 8.60 0.12 20.97
CA ALA A 197 8.75 1.57 20.88
C ALA A 197 8.13 2.13 19.59
N GLN A 198 8.15 1.36 18.49
CA GLN A 198 7.61 1.79 17.20
C GLN A 198 7.20 0.60 16.31
N LEU A 199 6.30 0.87 15.36
CA LEU A 199 5.96 -0.03 14.26
C LEU A 199 6.77 0.38 13.04
N TYR A 200 7.74 -0.45 12.62
CA TYR A 200 8.61 -0.13 11.48
C TYR A 200 8.24 -0.95 10.24
N GLY A 201 7.83 -0.30 9.15
CA GLY A 201 7.58 -0.97 7.88
C GLY A 201 6.47 -0.33 7.05
N SER A 202 5.98 -1.08 6.06
CA SER A 202 4.89 -0.63 5.17
C SER A 202 3.63 -1.48 5.32
N VAL A 203 2.47 -0.83 5.31
CA VAL A 203 1.15 -1.45 5.42
C VAL A 203 0.23 -0.97 4.30
N GLU A 204 -0.37 -1.89 3.57
CA GLU A 204 -1.43 -1.60 2.61
C GLU A 204 -2.72 -2.29 3.04
N ILE A 205 -3.77 -1.51 3.21
CA ILE A 205 -5.11 -1.99 3.49
C ILE A 205 -5.97 -1.73 2.25
N SER A 206 -6.46 -2.79 1.62
CA SER A 206 -7.29 -2.69 0.42
C SER A 206 -8.64 -3.33 0.62
N ALA A 207 -9.72 -2.56 0.44
CA ALA A 207 -11.08 -3.10 0.41
C ALA A 207 -11.54 -3.33 -1.04
N HIS A 208 -12.14 -4.48 -1.33
CA HIS A 208 -12.58 -4.85 -2.68
C HIS A 208 -14.09 -4.77 -2.90
N ASP A 209 -14.89 -4.68 -1.83
CA ASP A 209 -16.34 -4.54 -1.92
C ASP A 209 -16.85 -3.28 -1.18
N VAL A 210 -17.48 -2.37 -1.93
CA VAL A 210 -18.08 -1.14 -1.39
C VAL A 210 -19.30 -1.46 -0.53
N ALA A 211 -20.14 -2.41 -0.94
CA ALA A 211 -21.41 -2.67 -0.28
C ALA A 211 -21.19 -3.16 1.14
N SER A 212 -20.30 -4.14 1.33
CA SER A 212 -19.89 -4.62 2.66
C SER A 212 -19.25 -3.51 3.50
N LEU A 213 -18.34 -2.72 2.93
CA LEU A 213 -17.68 -1.63 3.67
C LEU A 213 -18.65 -0.55 4.14
N HIS A 214 -19.67 -0.24 3.34
CA HIS A 214 -20.67 0.77 3.67
C HIS A 214 -21.66 0.26 4.73
N LYS A 215 -22.14 -0.98 4.59
CA LYS A 215 -23.07 -1.62 5.54
C LYS A 215 -22.42 -1.88 6.90
N MET A 216 -21.10 -2.06 6.95
CA MET A 216 -20.38 -2.27 8.21
C MET A 216 -20.55 -1.06 9.15
N PRO A 217 -21.02 -1.24 10.40
CA PRO A 217 -21.03 -0.19 11.41
C PRO A 217 -19.61 0.29 11.72
N PHE A 218 -19.45 1.59 12.01
CA PHE A 218 -18.12 2.17 12.24
C PHE A 218 -17.41 1.53 13.45
N LYS A 219 -18.16 1.20 14.51
CA LYS A 219 -17.63 0.49 15.69
C LYS A 219 -17.03 -0.88 15.34
N ASN A 220 -17.67 -1.63 14.43
CA ASN A 220 -17.15 -2.92 13.99
C ASN A 220 -15.85 -2.75 13.18
N MET A 221 -15.79 -1.69 12.37
CA MET A 221 -14.57 -1.31 11.64
C MET A 221 -13.44 -0.93 12.60
N GLN A 222 -13.72 -0.19 13.66
CA GLN A 222 -12.74 0.13 14.71
C GLN A 222 -12.24 -1.12 15.42
N ASN A 223 -13.15 -2.01 15.84
CA ASN A 223 -12.78 -3.28 16.48
C ASN A 223 -11.92 -4.15 15.56
N TYR A 224 -12.22 -4.18 14.26
CA TYR A 224 -11.40 -4.86 13.27
C TYR A 224 -10.00 -4.22 13.18
N PHE A 225 -9.91 -2.90 13.02
CA PHE A 225 -8.60 -2.23 12.95
C PHE A 225 -7.80 -2.33 14.25
N ALA A 226 -8.45 -2.44 15.42
CA ALA A 226 -7.75 -2.76 16.66
C ALA A 226 -7.07 -4.14 16.59
N LYS A 227 -7.72 -5.16 16.01
CA LYS A 227 -7.10 -6.46 15.72
C LYS A 227 -5.96 -6.34 14.71
N VAL A 228 -6.14 -5.53 13.66
CA VAL A 228 -5.08 -5.27 12.67
C VAL A 228 -3.85 -4.68 13.34
N VAL A 229 -4.00 -3.62 14.14
CA VAL A 229 -2.88 -3.00 14.89
C VAL A 229 -2.20 -4.03 15.79
N ARG A 230 -2.96 -4.88 16.47
CA ARG A 230 -2.38 -5.97 17.29
C ARG A 230 -1.55 -6.97 16.47
N GLY A 231 -1.92 -7.26 15.23
CA GLY A 231 -1.10 -8.09 14.34
C GLY A 231 0.10 -7.33 13.77
N LEU A 232 -0.03 -6.03 13.51
CA LEU A 232 1.10 -5.19 13.11
C LEU A 232 2.17 -5.11 14.21
N GLU A 233 1.79 -5.14 15.48
CA GLU A 233 2.73 -5.24 16.60
C GLU A 233 3.58 -6.51 16.54
N GLU A 234 3.01 -7.64 16.11
CA GLU A 234 3.71 -8.92 15.94
C GLU A 234 4.67 -8.91 14.74
N ASP A 235 4.20 -8.34 13.62
CA ASP A 235 4.94 -8.33 12.36
C ASP A 235 6.00 -7.22 12.29
N LEU A 236 5.67 -6.02 12.75
CA LEU A 236 6.45 -4.79 12.57
C LEU A 236 6.96 -4.17 13.87
N GLY A 237 6.59 -4.72 15.04
CA GLY A 237 6.98 -4.18 16.33
C GLY A 237 8.51 -4.18 16.54
N ARG A 238 9.06 -2.99 16.78
CA ARG A 238 10.47 -2.76 17.11
C ARG A 238 10.63 -2.18 18.50
N THR A 239 11.65 -2.65 19.20
CA THR A 239 12.10 -2.07 20.48
C THR A 239 12.80 -0.72 20.26
N ALA A 240 13.16 -0.04 21.34
CA ALA A 240 13.92 1.21 21.27
C ALA A 240 15.27 1.06 20.56
N ASP A 241 15.89 -0.12 20.67
CA ASP A 241 17.17 -0.46 20.03
C ASP A 241 17.00 -0.83 18.54
N GLY A 242 15.76 -0.84 18.04
CA GLY A 242 15.43 -1.23 16.66
C GLY A 242 15.36 -2.75 16.44
N SER A 243 15.58 -3.58 17.47
CA SER A 243 15.42 -5.02 17.40
C SER A 243 13.94 -5.42 17.30
N ARG A 244 13.64 -6.61 16.77
CA ARG A 244 12.25 -7.11 16.71
C ARG A 244 11.78 -7.43 18.12
N ALA A 245 10.61 -6.91 18.51
CA ALA A 245 10.07 -7.10 19.85
C ALA A 245 9.37 -8.46 20.02
N ALA A 246 8.67 -8.93 18.99
CA ALA A 246 7.94 -10.19 19.04
C ALA A 246 8.92 -11.39 19.10
N PRO A 247 8.71 -12.34 20.04
CA PRO A 247 9.46 -13.59 20.07
C PRO A 247 9.15 -14.33 18.78
N GLY A 248 10.16 -14.51 17.93
CA GLY A 248 9.94 -15.02 16.59
C GLY A 248 9.42 -16.46 16.63
N GLU A 249 8.23 -16.70 16.06
CA GLU A 249 8.08 -17.90 15.23
C GLU A 249 9.16 -17.81 14.16
N ALA A 250 10.08 -18.76 14.17
CA ALA A 250 11.25 -18.83 13.29
C ALA A 250 10.92 -18.29 11.89
N GLN A 251 11.72 -17.34 11.41
CA GLN A 251 11.67 -16.80 10.06
C GLN A 251 11.63 -17.94 9.03
N SER A 252 10.44 -18.38 8.65
CA SER A 252 10.27 -19.33 7.56
C SER A 252 10.38 -18.53 6.26
N GLY A 253 11.52 -18.66 5.59
CA GLY A 253 11.64 -18.36 4.16
C GLY A 253 11.90 -16.90 3.81
N GLY A 254 13.17 -16.48 3.95
CA GLY A 254 13.65 -15.24 3.37
C GLY A 254 15.08 -14.88 3.73
N GLY A 255 15.92 -15.86 4.04
CA GLY A 255 17.36 -15.63 4.11
C GLY A 255 17.84 -15.25 2.72
N ALA A 256 18.27 -14.00 2.55
CA ALA A 256 19.24 -13.67 1.52
C ALA A 256 20.44 -14.62 1.71
N PRO A 257 21.01 -15.21 0.64
CA PRO A 257 22.17 -16.05 0.80
C PRO A 257 23.32 -15.18 1.26
N ASN A 258 23.63 -15.26 2.55
CA ASN A 258 24.88 -14.78 3.08
C ASN A 258 25.96 -15.65 2.42
N ARG A 259 26.65 -15.09 1.42
CA ARG A 259 27.83 -15.71 0.79
C ARG A 259 28.93 -15.79 1.84
N SER A 260 28.90 -16.82 2.67
CA SER A 260 30.10 -17.31 3.33
C SER A 260 30.91 -18.10 2.30
N ASN A 261 32.11 -17.60 2.03
CA ASN A 261 33.16 -18.29 1.28
C ASN A 261 33.35 -19.74 1.76
N PRO A 262 33.39 -20.74 0.87
CA PRO A 262 34.19 -21.93 1.10
C PRO A 262 35.59 -21.67 0.54
N ARG A 263 36.53 -21.38 1.45
CA ARG A 263 37.97 -21.49 1.21
C ARG A 263 38.34 -22.96 1.41
N GLY A 264 38.88 -23.60 0.36
CA GLY A 264 39.68 -24.82 0.49
C GLY A 264 39.12 -26.03 -0.25
N GLY A 265 39.98 -26.65 -1.07
CA GLY A 265 39.79 -28.04 -1.51
C GLY A 265 40.08 -28.28 -2.98
N GLN A 266 41.38 -28.39 -3.31
CA GLN A 266 41.88 -28.99 -4.54
C GLN A 266 41.34 -30.43 -4.71
N ASN A 267 40.91 -30.83 -5.91
CA ASN A 267 41.58 -31.85 -6.72
C ASN A 267 40.72 -32.43 -7.87
N LYS A 268 41.37 -32.45 -9.05
CA LYS A 268 41.46 -33.55 -10.03
C LYS A 268 40.28 -33.90 -10.97
N GLN A 269 40.74 -34.25 -12.19
CA GLN A 269 40.11 -34.92 -13.34
C GLN A 269 39.11 -34.04 -14.12
N LYS A 270 39.38 -33.48 -15.30
CA LYS A 270 40.15 -33.91 -16.49
C LYS A 270 39.70 -35.27 -17.05
N THR A 271 38.60 -35.26 -17.82
CA THR A 271 38.35 -36.21 -18.92
C THR A 271 37.61 -35.49 -20.06
N PRO A 272 37.98 -35.71 -21.33
CA PRO A 272 37.45 -34.96 -22.47
C PRO A 272 36.33 -35.69 -23.22
N GLY A 273 35.54 -34.92 -23.97
CA GLY A 273 35.06 -35.29 -25.31
C GLY A 273 33.88 -36.25 -25.43
N ARG A 274 32.71 -35.71 -25.86
CA ARG A 274 31.90 -36.24 -26.98
C ARG A 274 30.65 -35.37 -27.21
N GLN A 275 30.67 -34.59 -28.29
CA GLN A 275 29.53 -34.48 -29.21
C GLN A 275 29.70 -35.58 -30.29
N PRO A 276 28.76 -35.85 -31.21
CA PRO A 276 27.42 -35.26 -31.43
C PRO A 276 26.32 -36.36 -31.48
N ASP A 277 25.04 -36.01 -31.67
CA ASP A 277 24.29 -36.37 -32.89
C ASP A 277 22.77 -36.14 -32.76
N GLN A 278 22.20 -35.89 -33.92
CA GLN A 278 20.88 -35.53 -34.37
C GLN A 278 19.75 -36.47 -33.94
N SER A 279 18.55 -35.90 -33.80
CA SER A 279 17.30 -36.36 -34.43
C SER A 279 16.15 -35.47 -33.94
N GLN A 280 15.84 -34.39 -34.65
CA GLN A 280 14.74 -34.33 -35.63
C GLN A 280 13.54 -35.22 -35.26
N ARG A 281 12.46 -34.59 -34.77
CA ARG A 281 11.10 -35.15 -34.88
C ARG A 281 10.12 -34.10 -35.42
N PRO A 282 9.17 -34.47 -36.29
CA PRO A 282 8.45 -33.55 -37.16
C PRO A 282 7.23 -32.91 -36.49
N ARG A 283 6.89 -31.71 -36.97
CA ARG A 283 5.61 -31.03 -36.75
C ARG A 283 4.47 -31.75 -37.49
N PRO A 284 3.26 -31.87 -36.91
CA PRO A 284 2.04 -32.11 -37.69
C PRO A 284 1.51 -30.81 -38.33
N PRO A 285 0.80 -30.90 -39.48
CA PRO A 285 0.39 -29.79 -40.33
C PRO A 285 -0.85 -29.02 -39.82
N PRO A 286 -1.09 -27.79 -40.34
CA PRO A 286 -2.26 -27.00 -40.00
C PRO A 286 -3.50 -27.44 -40.81
N SER A 287 -4.62 -27.69 -40.13
CA SER A 287 -5.92 -27.87 -40.76
C SER A 287 -6.57 -26.51 -41.04
N ASN A 288 -6.72 -26.22 -42.33
CA ASN A 288 -7.47 -25.09 -42.86
C ASN A 288 -8.98 -25.24 -42.70
N ALA A 289 -9.62 -24.07 -42.79
CA ALA A 289 -10.98 -23.83 -43.28
C ALA A 289 -12.16 -24.10 -42.34
N ARG A 290 -12.81 -22.98 -41.94
CA ARG A 290 -14.14 -22.66 -42.46
C ARG A 290 -14.38 -21.15 -42.43
N LYS A 291 -14.55 -20.60 -43.64
CA LYS A 291 -15.28 -19.37 -43.94
C LYS A 291 -16.74 -19.54 -43.53
N ALA A 292 -17.34 -18.48 -42.98
CA ALA A 292 -18.74 -18.17 -43.19
C ALA A 292 -18.92 -16.64 -43.09
N ASP A 293 -19.33 -16.06 -44.21
CA ASP A 293 -19.76 -14.68 -44.43
C ASP A 293 -20.98 -14.33 -43.54
N ALA A 294 -20.92 -13.21 -42.80
CA ALA A 294 -21.68 -11.95 -43.00
C ALA A 294 -23.18 -11.99 -42.57
N PRO A 295 -23.93 -10.87 -42.39
CA PRO A 295 -23.59 -9.45 -42.21
C PRO A 295 -24.35 -8.75 -41.04
N GLY A 296 -24.01 -7.47 -40.78
CA GLY A 296 -25.02 -6.41 -40.58
C GLY A 296 -25.64 -6.19 -39.18
N GLY A 297 -25.29 -5.07 -38.55
CA GLY A 297 -26.05 -4.53 -37.41
C GLY A 297 -25.46 -3.24 -36.84
N LYS A 298 -25.75 -2.10 -37.49
CA LYS A 298 -25.45 -0.76 -36.96
C LYS A 298 -26.38 -0.41 -35.77
N PRO A 299 -25.96 0.53 -34.90
CA PRO A 299 -26.62 0.81 -33.62
C PRO A 299 -27.81 1.77 -33.76
N GLN A 300 -28.89 1.51 -33.03
CA GLN A 300 -29.96 2.48 -32.83
C GLN A 300 -29.75 3.28 -31.54
N THR A 301 -29.52 4.57 -31.74
CA THR A 301 -29.69 5.66 -30.80
C THR A 301 -31.18 6.00 -30.63
N ALA A 302 -31.69 5.94 -29.40
CA ALA A 302 -32.83 6.69 -28.86
C ALA A 302 -32.80 6.45 -27.35
N GLY A 303 -33.00 7.37 -26.42
CA GLY A 303 -33.66 8.67 -26.40
C GLY A 303 -34.19 8.81 -24.97
N GLY A 304 -34.08 9.98 -24.35
CA GLY A 304 -34.75 10.26 -23.07
C GLY A 304 -33.90 10.93 -22.00
N MET A 305 -33.45 12.17 -22.26
CA MET A 305 -33.09 13.09 -21.18
C MET A 305 -34.37 13.56 -20.49
N ARG A 306 -34.69 13.01 -19.31
CA ARG A 306 -35.68 13.59 -18.41
C ARG A 306 -35.05 14.79 -17.68
N ARG A 307 -35.47 15.98 -18.09
CA ARG A 307 -35.17 17.26 -17.47
C ARG A 307 -35.89 17.29 -16.10
N LEU A 308 -35.13 17.29 -15.02
CA LEU A 308 -35.66 17.53 -13.68
C LEU A 308 -35.89 19.03 -13.53
N ASP A 309 -37.17 19.41 -13.53
CA ASP A 309 -37.64 20.74 -13.21
C ASP A 309 -37.50 20.96 -11.70
N LEU A 310 -36.65 21.91 -11.29
CA LEU A 310 -36.45 22.27 -9.89
C LEU A 310 -37.34 23.47 -9.58
N GLY A 311 -38.44 23.17 -8.89
CA GLY A 311 -39.44 24.12 -8.42
C GLY A 311 -38.83 25.31 -7.68
N ARG A 312 -39.36 26.49 -8.04
CA ARG A 312 -39.15 27.81 -7.46
C ARG A 312 -39.74 27.87 -6.04
N PRO A 313 -39.01 28.34 -5.01
CA PRO A 313 -39.61 28.58 -3.70
C PRO A 313 -40.47 29.85 -3.71
N ALA A 314 -41.66 29.73 -3.12
CA ALA A 314 -42.60 30.82 -2.90
C ALA A 314 -42.04 31.84 -1.89
N GLN A 315 -42.13 33.12 -2.23
CA GLN A 315 -41.96 34.23 -1.28
C GLN A 315 -43.17 34.26 -0.36
N LYS A 316 -42.94 34.20 0.96
CA LYS A 316 -43.93 34.58 1.97
C LYS A 316 -43.86 36.09 2.18
N GLN A 317 -45.02 36.72 2.14
CA GLN A 317 -45.27 38.05 2.69
C GLN A 317 -45.22 38.00 4.22
#